data_AF-A0A1F5B378-F1
#
_entry.id   AF-A0A1F5B378-F1
#
_cell.length_a   1.000
_cell.length_b   1.000
_cell.length_c   1.000
_cell.angle_alpha   90.00
_cell.angle_beta   90.00
_cell.angle_gamma   90.00
#
_symmetry.space_group_name_H-M   'P 1'
#
loop_
_entity.id
_entity.type
_entity.pdbx_description
1 polymer ?
#
loop_
_entity_poly.entity_id
_entity_poly.type
_entity_poly.pdbx_seq_one_letter_code
_entity_poly.pdbx_strand_id
1 'polypeptide(L)' 'MNKNCAICGKTSTLITPRNKLRGKYNPAEKKRKYPNLQWVLLSSDKTRIKACAKCIKTIAKLKKK' A
#
# COMPACT_ATOMS: atom_id res chain seq x y z
N MET A 1 -0.15 -5.83 15.15
CA MET A 1 0.59 -6.10 13.90
C MET A 1 0.68 -4.82 13.08
N ASN A 2 1.90 -4.35 12.80
CA ASN A 2 2.11 -3.04 12.15
C ASN A 2 1.58 -3.06 10.70
N LYS A 3 0.69 -2.12 10.34
CA LYS A 3 0.13 -1.99 8.97
C LYS A 3 1.00 -1.06 8.12
N ASN A 4 2.32 -1.20 8.26
CA ASN A 4 3.31 -0.39 7.57
C ASN A 4 4.08 -1.26 6.58
N CYS A 5 4.48 -0.66 5.46
CA CYS A 5 5.39 -1.33 4.53
C CYS A 5 6.80 -1.36 5.10
N ALA A 6 7.41 -2.54 5.22
CA ALA A 6 8.77 -2.69 5.73
C ALA A 6 9.85 -2.06 4.82
N ILE A 7 9.55 -1.86 3.53
CA ILE A 7 10.54 -1.38 2.54
C ILE A 7 10.50 0.15 2.37
N CYS A 8 9.30 0.73 2.25
CA CYS A 8 9.14 2.16 1.94
C CYS A 8 8.44 2.93 3.06
N GLY A 9 8.19 2.31 4.21
CA GLY A 9 7.59 2.97 5.38
C GLY A 9 6.13 3.42 5.20
N LYS A 10 5.49 3.16 4.05
CA LYS A 10 4.11 3.59 3.81
C LYS A 10 3.17 3.14 4.92
N THR A 11 2.46 4.11 5.47
CA THR A 11 1.45 3.95 6.52
C THR A 11 0.05 4.20 5.97
N SER A 12 -0.97 4.05 6.82
CA SER A 12 -2.33 4.43 6.47
C SER A 12 -2.49 5.95 6.42
N THR A 13 -3.27 6.44 5.47
CA THR A 13 -3.65 7.85 5.37
C THR A 13 -5.14 8.02 5.64
N LEU A 14 -5.49 9.15 6.26
CA LEU A 14 -6.89 9.55 6.44
C LEU A 14 -7.26 10.53 5.33
N ILE A 15 -8.28 10.19 4.56
CA ILE A 15 -8.69 10.96 3.39
C ILE A 15 -10.15 11.35 3.58
N THR A 16 -10.48 12.59 3.21
CA THR A 16 -11.87 13.05 3.11
C THR A 16 -12.30 12.93 1.65
N PRO A 17 -12.99 11.84 1.24
CA PRO A 17 -13.47 11.70 -0.12
C PRO A 17 -14.55 12.73 -0.43
N ARG A 18 -14.73 13.00 -1.73
CA ARG A 18 -15.90 13.71 -2.24
C ARG A 18 -16.65 12.80 -3.20
N ASN A 19 -17.94 12.63 -2.97
CA ASN A 19 -18.79 11.82 -3.83
C ASN A 19 -19.33 12.71 -4.96
N LYS A 20 -19.06 12.33 -6.21
CA LYS A 20 -19.65 13.02 -7.37
C LYS A 20 -21.09 12.55 -7.53
N LEU A 21 -22.04 13.46 -7.33
CA LEU A 21 -23.45 13.25 -7.64
C LEU A 21 -23.77 14.01 -8.92
N ARG A 22 -23.99 13.27 -10.01
CA ARG A 22 -24.20 13.78 -11.40
C ARG A 22 -23.21 14.89 -11.80
N GLY A 23 -23.45 16.15 -11.40
CA GLY A 23 -22.60 17.31 -11.67
C GLY A 23 -21.80 17.88 -10.48
N LYS A 24 -22.14 17.60 -9.21
CA LYS A 24 -21.49 18.24 -8.04
C LYS A 24 -20.79 17.24 -7.13
N TYR A 25 -19.66 17.64 -6.55
CA TYR A 25 -18.93 16.86 -5.55
C TYR A 25 -19.39 17.23 -4.14
N ASN A 26 -20.04 16.30 -3.46
CA ASN A 26 -20.44 16.46 -2.07
C ASN A 26 -19.37 15.88 -1.13
N PRO A 27 -19.02 16.58 -0.04
CA PRO A 27 -18.10 16.06 0.96
C PRO A 27 -18.69 14.80 1.60
N ALA A 28 -17.84 13.80 1.81
CA ALA A 28 -18.21 12.56 2.48
C ALA A 28 -17.35 12.35 3.73
N GLU A 29 -17.79 11.42 4.57
CA GLU A 29 -17.08 11.09 5.82
C GLU A 29 -15.63 10.68 5.57
N LYS A 30 -14.77 11.06 6.52
CA LYS A 30 -13.36 10.70 6.54
C LYS A 30 -13.19 9.18 6.52
N LYS A 31 -12.43 8.68 5.55
CA LYS A 31 -12.12 7.24 5.42
C LYS A 31 -10.63 7.01 5.49
N ARG A 32 -10.22 5.99 6.25
CA ARG A 32 -8.83 5.55 6.30
C ARG A 32 -8.52 4.67 5.09
N LYS A 33 -7.46 4.99 4.35
CA LYS A 33 -6.92 4.18 3.27
C LYS A 33 -5.63 3.52 3.73
N TYR A 34 -5.55 2.21 3.54
CA TYR A 34 -4.39 1.41 3.89
C TYR A 34 -3.54 1.13 2.64
N PRO A 35 -2.21 1.02 2.80
CA PRO A 35 -1.36 0.53 1.72
C PRO A 35 -1.75 -0.92 1.38
N ASN A 36 -1.65 -1.28 0.10
CA ASN A 36 -1.85 -2.66 -0.36
C ASN A 36 -0.65 -3.52 0.06
N LEU A 37 -0.65 -3.99 1.31
CA LEU A 37 0.39 -4.81 1.92
C LEU A 37 0.15 -6.28 1.59
N GLN A 38 1.20 -6.94 1.13
CA GLN A 38 1.22 -8.36 0.85
C GLN A 38 2.47 -8.99 1.45
N TRP A 39 2.41 -10.29 1.73
CA TRP A 39 3.55 -11.05 2.21
C TRP A 39 4.51 -11.38 1.08
N VAL A 40 5.81 -11.23 1.35
CA VAL A 40 6.88 -11.50 0.40
C VAL A 40 7.98 -12.27 1.10
N LEU A 41 8.53 -13.26 0.42
CA LEU A 41 9.76 -13.92 0.82
C LEU A 41 10.97 -13.15 0.26
N LEU A 42 11.85 -12.66 1.14
CA LEU A 42 13.16 -12.18 0.72
C LEU A 42 14.07 -13.38 0.45
N SER A 43 14.65 -13.43 -0.76
CA SER A 43 15.51 -14.55 -1.14
C SER A 43 16.82 -14.61 -0.36
N SER A 44 17.30 -13.47 0.13
CA SER A 44 18.56 -13.39 0.87
C SER A 44 18.48 -14.10 2.23
N ASP A 45 17.39 -13.88 2.98
CA ASP A 45 17.34 -14.28 4.39
C ASP A 45 16.26 -15.33 4.70
N LYS A 46 15.54 -15.85 3.68
CA LYS A 46 14.34 -16.71 3.80
C LYS A 46 13.24 -16.15 4.74
N THR A 47 13.32 -14.88 5.11
CA THR A 47 12.36 -14.22 5.98
C THR A 47 11.15 -13.73 5.19
N ARG A 48 9.99 -13.74 5.85
CA ARG A 48 8.75 -13.16 5.30
C ARG A 48 8.55 -11.75 5.84
N ILE A 49 8.43 -10.79 4.94
CA ILE A 49 8.11 -9.40 5.28
C ILE A 49 6.78 -8.97 4.67
N LYS A 50 6.10 -8.01 5.31
CA LYS A 50 4.97 -7.31 4.70
C LYS A 50 5.48 -6.11 3.91
N ALA A 51 5.29 -6.15 2.60
CA ALA A 51 5.67 -5.07 1.69
C ALA A 51 4.47 -4.64 0.85
N CYS A 52 4.46 -3.37 0.41
CA CYS A 52 3.40 -2.91 -0.47
C CYS A 52 3.58 -3.43 -1.89
N ALA A 53 2.50 -3.71 -2.61
CA ALA A 53 2.51 -4.28 -3.96
C ALA A 53 3.43 -3.54 -4.95
N LYS A 54 3.58 -2.21 -4.82
CA LYS A 54 4.51 -1.41 -5.64
C LYS A 54 5.97 -1.84 -5.41
N CYS A 55 6.40 -2.00 -4.16
CA CYS A 55 7.75 -2.44 -3.83
C CYS A 55 8.02 -3.88 -4.28
N ILE A 56 7.02 -4.76 -4.15
CA ILE A 56 7.11 -6.16 -4.60
C ILE A 56 7.39 -6.21 -6.10
N LYS A 57 6.62 -5.43 -6.88
CA LYS A 57 6.79 -5.33 -8.32
C LYS A 57 8.20 -4.84 -8.70
N THR A 58 8.78 -3.91 -7.93
CA THR A 58 10.15 -3.43 -8.17
C THR A 58 11.18 -4.51 -7.89
N ILE A 59 11.06 -5.25 -6.78
CA ILE A 59 11.96 -6.37 -6.44
C ILE A 59 11.94 -7.44 -7.54
N ALA A 60 10.75 -7.79 -8.04
CA ALA A 60 10.62 -8.80 -9.08
C ALA A 60 11.30 -8.40 -10.41
N LYS A 61 11.38 -7.09 -10.72
CA LYS A 61 12.10 -6.60 -11.92
C LYS A 61 13.61 -6.73 -11.77
N LEU A 62 14.15 -6.48 -10.59
CA LEU A 62 15.59 -6.58 -10.32
C LEU A 62 16.10 -8.02 -10.39
N LYS A 63 15.28 -9.00 -10.00
CA LYS A 63 15.63 -10.43 -10.13
C LYS A 63 15.64 -10.97 -11.56
N LYS A 64 14.96 -10.30 -12.48
CA LYS A 64 14.80 -10.78 -13.87
C LYS A 64 15.91 -10.31 -14.79
N LYS A 65 16.84 -9.50 -14.28
CA LYS A 65 17.99 -8.96 -14.99
C LYS A 65 19.24 -9.67 -14.48
#